data_AF-A0A3D4WEZ4-F1
#
_entry.id   AF-A0A3D4WEZ4-F1
#
_cell.length_a   1.000
_cell.length_b   1.000
_cell.length_c   1.000
_cell.angle_alpha   90.00
_cell.angle_beta   90.00
_cell.angle_gamma   90.00
#
_symmetry.space_group_name_H-M   'P 1'
#
loop_
_entity.id
_entity.type
_entity.pdbx_description
1 polymer ?
#
loop_
_entity_poly.entity_id
_entity_poly.type
_entity_poly.pdbx_seq_one_letter_code
_entity_poly.pdbx_strand_id
1 'polypeptide(L)'
;MDISNIVMILAVILGPILAVQTQKYIELTQETEKRKLHIFRTLMSTRATKLSQDHVAALNMIDIEFYGKKYFGKRNQSEGERKVTNAWRLYNDHLNNNSPYGNPDIWNEEVDKLFNSLLYSMAKHLNYDFDEVQLKRDCYRPMGHENIEKSQLRIIQGLAEVLDGEKAIPMTIESLSRKNN
;
A
#
# COMPACT_ATOMS: atom_id res chain seq x y z
N MET A 1 -22.26 -59.10 0.57
CA MET A 1 -21.97 -58.05 -0.45
C MET A 1 -20.52 -58.22 -0.85
N ASP A 2 -20.24 -58.30 -2.14
CA ASP A 2 -18.86 -58.41 -2.63
C ASP A 2 -18.08 -57.14 -2.32
N ILE A 3 -16.83 -57.30 -1.91
CA ILE A 3 -15.90 -56.20 -1.58
C ILE A 3 -15.81 -55.20 -2.74
N SER A 4 -15.89 -55.69 -3.99
CA SER A 4 -15.91 -54.87 -5.20
C SER A 4 -17.07 -53.88 -5.24
N ASN A 5 -18.29 -54.29 -4.83
CA ASN A 5 -19.45 -53.41 -4.82
C ASN A 5 -19.34 -52.32 -3.76
N ILE A 6 -18.76 -52.64 -2.59
CA ILE A 6 -18.50 -51.66 -1.54
C ILE A 6 -17.49 -50.61 -2.03
N VAL A 7 -16.42 -51.03 -2.71
CA VAL A 7 -15.42 -50.13 -3.28
C VAL A 7 -16.00 -49.25 -4.38
N MET A 8 -16.84 -49.79 -5.27
CA MET A 8 -17.49 -49.00 -6.32
C MET A 8 -18.44 -47.94 -5.76
N ILE A 9 -19.28 -48.30 -4.78
CA ILE A 9 -20.19 -47.36 -4.12
C ILE A 9 -19.39 -46.25 -3.43
N LEU A 10 -18.32 -46.60 -2.71
CA LEU A 10 -17.43 -45.62 -2.09
C LEU A 10 -16.78 -44.70 -3.13
N ALA A 11 -16.33 -45.23 -4.27
CA ALA A 11 -15.71 -44.42 -5.33
C ALA A 11 -16.69 -43.41 -5.96
N VAL A 12 -17.94 -43.82 -6.21
CA VAL A 12 -18.99 -42.94 -6.76
C VAL A 12 -19.33 -41.80 -5.81
N ILE A 13 -19.28 -42.03 -4.49
CA ILE A 13 -19.56 -41.01 -3.49
C ILE A 13 -18.32 -40.12 -3.24
N LEU A 14 -17.13 -40.72 -3.12
CA LEU A 14 -15.90 -40.00 -2.80
C LEU A 14 -15.38 -39.15 -3.96
N GLY A 15 -15.59 -39.56 -5.21
CA GLY A 15 -15.12 -38.84 -6.40
C GLY A 15 -15.59 -37.37 -6.41
N PRO A 16 -16.91 -37.08 -6.35
CA PRO A 16 -17.43 -35.72 -6.30
C PRO A 16 -16.97 -34.94 -5.05
N ILE A 17 -16.92 -35.58 -3.88
CA ILE A 17 -16.50 -34.92 -2.64
C ILE A 17 -15.06 -34.44 -2.76
N LEU A 18 -14.15 -35.32 -3.19
CA LEU A 18 -12.74 -34.98 -3.37
C LEU A 18 -12.55 -33.89 -4.42
N ALA A 19 -13.29 -33.94 -5.53
CA ALA A 19 -13.24 -32.93 -6.57
C ALA A 19 -13.67 -31.54 -6.07
N VAL A 20 -14.73 -31.47 -5.27
CA VAL A 20 -15.19 -30.20 -4.68
C VAL A 20 -14.20 -29.68 -3.64
N GLN A 21 -13.60 -30.57 -2.84
CA GLN A 21 -12.61 -30.17 -1.84
C GLN A 21 -11.31 -29.64 -2.48
N THR A 22 -10.80 -30.31 -3.52
CA THR A 22 -9.62 -29.83 -4.26
C THR A 22 -9.92 -28.50 -4.96
N GLN A 23 -11.09 -28.37 -5.59
CA GLN A 23 -11.52 -27.11 -6.19
C GLN A 23 -11.56 -25.98 -5.15
N LYS A 24 -12.17 -26.23 -3.98
CA LYS A 24 -12.27 -25.21 -2.93
C LYS A 24 -10.92 -24.79 -2.37
N TYR A 25 -10.00 -25.74 -2.22
CA TYR A 25 -8.64 -25.45 -1.77
C TYR A 25 -7.86 -24.56 -2.76
N ILE A 26 -7.97 -24.84 -4.07
CA ILE A 26 -7.37 -24.03 -5.13
C ILE A 26 -7.95 -22.60 -5.11
N GLU A 27 -9.26 -22.46 -4.99
CA GLU A 27 -9.93 -21.16 -4.91
C GLU A 27 -9.42 -20.31 -3.74
N LEU A 28 -9.35 -20.89 -2.54
CA LEU A 28 -8.86 -20.17 -1.35
C LEU A 28 -7.42 -19.68 -1.53
N THR A 29 -6.58 -20.48 -2.19
CA THR A 29 -5.19 -20.12 -2.50
C THR A 29 -5.13 -18.99 -3.53
N GLN A 30 -5.93 -19.08 -4.59
CA GLN A 30 -6.03 -18.01 -5.59
C GLN A 30 -6.58 -16.71 -5.01
N GLU A 31 -7.54 -16.76 -4.09
CA GLU A 31 -8.06 -15.58 -3.41
C GLU A 31 -6.99 -14.88 -2.59
N THR A 32 -6.15 -15.63 -1.85
CA THR A 32 -5.02 -15.04 -1.11
C THR A 32 -4.02 -14.34 -2.03
N GLU A 33 -3.67 -14.97 -3.14
CA GLU A 33 -2.75 -14.38 -4.13
C GLU A 33 -3.36 -13.14 -4.80
N LYS A 34 -4.66 -13.17 -5.12
CA LYS A 34 -5.38 -12.02 -5.69
C LYS A 34 -5.37 -10.80 -4.75
N ARG A 35 -5.54 -11.00 -3.43
CA ARG A 35 -5.51 -9.90 -2.46
C ARG A 35 -4.13 -9.26 -2.35
N LYS A 36 -3.07 -10.07 -2.26
CA LYS A 36 -1.68 -9.58 -2.28
C LYS A 36 -1.37 -8.82 -3.58
N LEU A 37 -1.81 -9.37 -4.71
CA LEU A 37 -1.63 -8.75 -6.02
C LEU A 37 -2.38 -7.43 -6.13
N HIS A 38 -3.58 -7.33 -5.54
CA HIS A 38 -4.33 -6.08 -5.48
C HIS A 38 -3.54 -5.01 -4.72
N ILE A 39 -3.01 -5.33 -3.54
CA ILE A 39 -2.15 -4.41 -2.77
C ILE A 39 -0.96 -3.93 -3.61
N PHE A 40 -0.24 -4.87 -4.24
CA PHE A 40 0.90 -4.52 -5.09
C PHE A 40 0.50 -3.59 -6.25
N ARG A 41 -0.59 -3.89 -6.96
CA ARG A 41 -1.10 -3.04 -8.05
C ARG A 41 -1.50 -1.66 -7.58
N THR A 42 -2.19 -1.56 -6.44
CA THR A 42 -2.59 -0.28 -5.86
C THR A 42 -1.36 0.57 -5.54
N LEU A 43 -0.36 0.00 -4.86
CA LEU A 43 0.90 0.70 -4.57
C LEU A 43 1.66 1.10 -5.84
N MET A 44 1.69 0.22 -6.85
CA MET A 44 2.32 0.50 -8.16
C MET A 44 1.61 1.61 -8.94
N SER A 45 0.29 1.71 -8.84
CA SER A 45 -0.52 2.74 -9.51
C SER A 45 -0.45 4.10 -8.80
N THR A 46 -0.27 4.10 -7.48
CA THR A 46 -0.23 5.30 -6.63
C THR A 46 1.20 5.72 -6.25
N ARG A 47 2.23 5.21 -6.94
CA ARG A 47 3.65 5.56 -6.68
C ARG A 47 3.92 7.06 -6.73
N ALA A 48 3.16 7.79 -7.55
CA ALA A 48 3.25 9.25 -7.68
C ALA A 48 2.46 10.01 -6.60
N THR A 49 1.45 9.40 -6.00
CA THR A 49 0.46 10.01 -5.10
C THR A 49 0.39 9.26 -3.76
N LYS A 50 1.53 9.22 -3.05
CA LYS A 50 1.72 8.41 -1.85
C LYS A 50 0.82 8.80 -0.66
N LEU A 51 0.25 10.01 -0.69
CA LEU A 51 -0.68 10.50 0.34
C LEU A 51 -2.15 10.17 0.04
N SER A 52 -2.44 9.54 -1.11
CA SER A 52 -3.80 9.14 -1.45
C SER A 52 -4.32 8.07 -0.48
N GLN A 53 -5.63 8.07 -0.24
CA GLN A 53 -6.27 7.11 0.66
C GLN A 53 -6.02 5.67 0.22
N ASP A 54 -6.07 5.40 -1.08
CA ASP A 54 -5.81 4.08 -1.66
C ASP A 54 -4.38 3.60 -1.37
N HIS A 55 -3.40 4.50 -1.41
CA HIS A 55 -2.02 4.18 -1.10
C HIS A 55 -1.86 3.78 0.37
N VAL A 56 -2.36 4.62 1.27
CA VAL A 56 -2.27 4.38 2.72
C VAL A 56 -3.04 3.12 3.12
N ALA A 57 -4.23 2.92 2.57
CA ALA A 57 -5.02 1.71 2.78
C ALA A 57 -4.26 0.46 2.33
N ALA A 58 -3.65 0.49 1.14
CA ALA A 58 -2.85 -0.62 0.64
C ALA A 58 -1.64 -0.93 1.53
N LEU A 59 -0.90 0.09 2.00
CA LEU A 59 0.22 -0.09 2.94
C LEU A 59 -0.25 -0.78 4.24
N ASN A 60 -1.36 -0.31 4.82
CA ASN A 60 -1.91 -0.87 6.05
C ASN A 60 -2.40 -2.32 5.90
N MET A 61 -2.76 -2.74 4.68
CA MET A 61 -3.15 -4.13 4.43
C MET A 61 -1.94 -5.10 4.35
N ILE A 62 -0.70 -4.60 4.25
CA ILE A 62 0.50 -5.46 4.14
C ILE A 62 0.64 -6.35 5.39
N ASP A 63 0.47 -5.78 6.59
CA ASP A 63 0.55 -6.55 7.84
C ASP A 63 -0.60 -7.53 8.03
N ILE A 64 -1.67 -7.44 7.23
CA ILE A 64 -2.78 -8.39 7.26
C ILE A 64 -2.55 -9.52 6.25
N GLU A 65 -2.21 -9.20 5.00
CA GLU A 65 -2.14 -10.19 3.92
C GLU A 65 -0.77 -10.88 3.81
N PHE A 66 0.33 -10.26 4.29
CA PHE A 66 1.68 -10.82 4.21
C PHE A 66 2.24 -11.33 5.55
N TYR A 67 1.56 -11.11 6.67
CA TYR A 67 2.07 -11.55 7.98
C TYR A 67 1.94 -13.07 8.20
N GLY A 68 1.08 -13.73 7.41
CA GLY A 68 0.83 -15.16 7.48
C GLY A 68 -0.18 -15.53 8.59
N LYS A 69 -0.87 -16.65 8.39
CA LYS A 69 -1.90 -17.13 9.34
C LYS A 69 -1.30 -18.08 10.36
N LYS A 70 -1.75 -18.00 11.61
CA LYS A 70 -1.33 -18.92 12.67
C LYS A 70 -2.16 -20.20 12.59
N TYR A 71 -1.50 -21.34 12.39
CA TYR A 71 -2.11 -22.66 12.40
C TYR A 71 -1.38 -23.54 13.42
N PHE A 72 -2.12 -24.14 14.35
CA PHE A 72 -1.58 -25.02 15.40
C PHE A 72 -0.37 -24.43 16.16
N GLY A 73 -0.45 -23.15 16.52
CA GLY A 73 0.63 -22.47 17.26
C GLY A 73 1.81 -21.99 16.39
N LYS A 74 1.97 -22.49 15.17
CA LYS A 74 3.01 -22.07 14.22
C LYS A 74 2.47 -21.06 13.22
N ARG A 75 3.28 -20.03 12.92
CA ARG A 75 2.95 -19.06 11.88
C ARG A 75 3.28 -19.66 10.52
N ASN A 76 2.28 -19.81 9.66
CA ASN A 76 2.50 -20.18 8.27
C ASN A 76 2.74 -18.89 7.47
N GLN A 77 4.01 -18.51 7.36
CA GLN A 77 4.47 -17.37 6.56
C GLN A 77 5.64 -17.84 5.71
N SER A 78 5.58 -17.56 4.41
CA SER A 78 6.67 -17.84 3.48
C SER A 78 7.87 -16.90 3.70
N GLU A 79 9.05 -17.34 3.28
CA GLU A 79 10.26 -16.50 3.30
C GLU A 79 10.09 -15.20 2.50
N GLY A 80 9.38 -15.25 1.36
CA GLY A 80 9.08 -14.07 0.54
C GLY A 80 8.16 -13.07 1.25
N GLU A 81 7.08 -13.55 1.86
CA GLU A 81 6.18 -12.73 2.70
C GLU A 81 6.93 -12.05 3.85
N ARG A 82 7.84 -12.80 4.50
CA ARG A 82 8.66 -12.24 5.58
C ARG A 82 9.53 -11.08 5.09
N LYS A 83 10.17 -11.20 3.92
CA LYS A 83 10.95 -10.12 3.32
C LYS A 83 10.09 -8.88 3.05
N VAL A 84 8.87 -9.05 2.52
CA VAL A 84 7.91 -7.95 2.31
C VAL A 84 7.58 -7.26 3.63
N THR A 85 7.19 -8.02 4.67
CA THR A 85 6.83 -7.42 5.98
C THR A 85 8.01 -6.71 6.64
N ASN A 86 9.24 -7.21 6.46
CA ASN A 86 10.43 -6.56 6.99
C ASN A 86 10.75 -5.25 6.23
N ALA A 87 10.64 -5.25 4.90
CA ALA A 87 10.82 -4.04 4.10
C ALA A 87 9.75 -2.98 4.43
N TRP A 88 8.51 -3.41 4.65
CA TRP A 88 7.43 -2.53 5.11
C TRP A 88 7.73 -1.94 6.47
N ARG A 89 8.17 -2.75 7.45
CA ARG A 89 8.53 -2.24 8.78
C ARG A 89 9.62 -1.17 8.71
N LEU A 90 10.69 -1.41 7.96
CA LEU A 90 11.76 -0.43 7.76
C LEU A 90 11.24 0.87 7.13
N TYR A 91 10.37 0.75 6.12
CA TYR A 91 9.77 1.91 5.46
C TYR A 91 8.84 2.69 6.41
N ASN A 92 7.97 1.99 7.13
CA ASN A 92 7.04 2.58 8.10
C ASN A 92 7.77 3.25 9.27
N ASP A 93 8.82 2.61 9.80
CA ASP A 93 9.64 3.17 10.87
C ASP A 93 10.31 4.46 10.39
N HIS A 94 10.79 4.50 9.15
CA HIS A 94 11.33 5.72 8.57
C HIS A 94 10.25 6.79 8.41
N LEU A 95 9.07 6.48 7.86
CA LEU A 95 7.98 7.45 7.70
C LEU A 95 7.51 8.09 9.01
N ASN A 96 7.52 7.34 10.11
CA ASN A 96 7.03 7.81 11.41
C ASN A 96 8.11 8.47 12.28
N ASN A 97 9.38 8.44 11.86
CA ASN A 97 10.43 9.18 12.54
C ASN A 97 10.36 10.66 12.12
N ASN A 98 10.43 11.59 13.07
CA ASN A 98 10.61 13.00 12.72
C ASN A 98 11.98 13.14 12.05
N SER A 99 12.04 13.70 10.83
CA SER A 99 13.26 13.84 10.01
C SER A 99 14.48 14.18 10.88
N PRO A 100 15.37 13.20 11.18
CA PRO A 100 16.56 13.43 11.98
C PRO A 100 17.62 14.22 11.18
N TYR A 101 17.41 14.35 9.87
CA TYR A 101 18.25 15.12 8.98
C TYR A 101 17.68 16.53 8.87
N GLY A 102 18.50 17.54 9.16
CA GLY A 102 18.15 18.96 8.96
C GLY A 102 17.94 19.34 7.48
N ASN A 103 18.01 18.37 6.55
CA ASN A 103 17.75 18.55 5.12
C ASN A 103 16.58 17.64 4.65
N PRO A 104 15.44 18.21 4.23
CA PRO A 104 14.29 17.48 3.70
C PRO A 104 14.58 16.60 2.46
N ASP A 105 15.57 16.94 1.64
CA ASP A 105 15.85 16.21 0.41
C ASP A 105 16.45 14.82 0.68
N ILE A 106 17.37 14.73 1.66
CA ILE A 106 18.00 13.47 2.09
C ILE A 106 16.93 12.52 2.64
N TRP A 107 15.99 13.07 3.40
CA TRP A 107 14.85 12.32 3.91
C TRP A 107 13.98 11.74 2.78
N ASN A 108 13.62 12.59 1.80
CA ASN A 108 12.79 12.16 0.67
C ASN A 108 13.49 11.11 -0.20
N GLU A 109 14.81 11.20 -0.40
CA GLU A 109 15.58 10.18 -1.11
C GLU A 109 15.56 8.82 -0.40
N GLU A 110 15.70 8.80 0.93
CA GLU A 110 15.66 7.55 1.70
C GLU A 110 14.22 6.97 1.75
N VAL A 111 13.20 7.82 1.84
CA VAL A 111 11.78 7.44 1.66
C VAL A 111 11.56 6.75 0.32
N ASP A 112 12.07 7.31 -0.78
CA ASP A 112 11.94 6.73 -2.11
C ASP A 112 12.72 5.41 -2.24
N LYS A 113 13.91 5.32 -1.64
CA LYS A 113 14.73 4.10 -1.62
C LYS A 113 14.05 2.97 -0.86
N LEU A 114 13.56 3.22 0.36
CA LEU A 114 12.88 2.22 1.18
C LEU A 114 11.57 1.75 0.53
N PHE A 115 10.81 2.69 -0.05
CA PHE A 115 9.59 2.35 -0.79
C PHE A 115 9.89 1.47 -2.02
N ASN A 116 10.94 1.77 -2.78
CA ASN A 116 11.35 0.93 -3.91
C ASN A 116 11.80 -0.47 -3.47
N SER A 117 12.50 -0.58 -2.35
CA SER A 117 12.89 -1.88 -1.75
C SER A 117 11.68 -2.73 -1.34
N LEU A 118 10.64 -2.08 -0.78
CA LEU A 118 9.36 -2.73 -0.49
C LEU A 118 8.70 -3.25 -1.78
N LEU A 119 8.56 -2.42 -2.81
CA LEU A 119 7.96 -2.81 -4.09
C LEU A 119 8.74 -3.94 -4.77
N TYR A 120 10.07 -3.89 -4.74
CA TYR A 120 10.92 -4.95 -5.29
C TYR A 120 10.74 -6.28 -4.55
N SER A 121 10.66 -6.24 -3.21
CA SER A 121 10.39 -7.42 -2.39
C SER A 121 9.02 -8.03 -2.71
N MET A 122 8.00 -7.20 -2.91
CA MET A 122 6.65 -7.64 -3.31
C MET A 122 6.66 -8.23 -4.72
N ALA A 123 7.33 -7.60 -5.67
CA ALA A 123 7.47 -8.08 -7.04
C ALA A 123 8.09 -9.48 -7.08
N LYS A 124 9.22 -9.68 -6.38
CA LYS A 124 9.88 -11.00 -6.31
C LYS A 124 9.00 -12.05 -5.62
N HIS A 125 8.23 -11.69 -4.59
CA HIS A 125 7.28 -12.62 -3.96
C HIS A 125 6.14 -13.02 -4.90
N LEU A 126 5.61 -12.07 -5.67
CA LEU A 126 4.52 -12.27 -6.63
C LEU A 126 5.00 -12.80 -8.01
N ASN A 127 6.27 -13.22 -8.11
CA ASN A 127 6.90 -13.74 -9.33
C ASN A 127 6.90 -12.76 -10.53
N TYR A 128 6.97 -11.46 -10.27
CA TYR A 128 7.27 -10.46 -11.29
C TYR A 128 8.78 -10.28 -11.44
N ASP A 129 9.25 -10.19 -12.68
CA ASP A 129 10.65 -9.91 -12.99
C ASP A 129 10.85 -8.43 -13.30
N PHE A 130 10.90 -7.62 -12.24
CA PHE A 130 11.29 -6.22 -12.32
C PHE A 130 12.76 -6.05 -11.93
N ASP A 131 13.46 -5.15 -12.61
CA ASP A 131 14.73 -4.60 -12.15
C ASP A 131 14.46 -3.45 -11.14
N GLU A 132 15.29 -3.32 -10.10
CA GLU A 132 15.22 -2.21 -9.15
C GLU A 132 15.34 -0.85 -9.85
N VAL A 133 16.17 -0.78 -10.89
CA VAL A 133 16.34 0.43 -11.71
C VAL A 133 15.03 0.79 -12.42
N GLN A 134 14.32 -0.23 -12.93
CA GLN A 134 13.06 -0.06 -13.63
C GLN A 134 11.96 0.45 -12.67
N LEU A 135 11.88 -0.13 -11.48
CA LEU A 135 10.94 0.32 -10.43
C LEU A 135 11.16 1.78 -10.03
N LYS A 136 12.42 2.22 -9.99
CA LYS A 136 12.81 3.60 -9.66
C LYS A 136 12.51 4.61 -10.78
N ARG A 137 12.71 4.23 -12.05
CA ARG A 137 12.62 5.16 -13.20
C ARG A 137 11.25 5.20 -13.87
N ASP A 138 10.53 4.08 -13.95
CA ASP A 138 9.30 3.94 -14.74
C ASP A 138 8.04 4.44 -14.00
N CYS A 139 8.19 5.44 -13.13
CA CYS A 139 7.06 6.06 -12.44
C CYS A 139 6.63 7.34 -13.20
N TYR A 140 5.45 7.30 -13.82
CA TYR A 140 4.86 8.52 -14.39
C TYR A 140 4.45 9.46 -13.26
N ARG A 141 5.17 10.58 -13.12
CA ARG A 141 4.92 11.64 -12.14
C ARG A 141 4.69 12.95 -12.88
N PRO A 142 3.45 13.24 -13.32
CA PRO A 142 3.16 14.50 -13.99
C PRO A 142 3.32 15.68 -13.01
N MET A 143 4.07 16.71 -13.41
CA MET A 143 4.28 17.91 -12.58
C MET A 143 2.96 18.57 -12.13
N GLY A 144 1.88 18.40 -12.89
CA GLY A 144 0.56 18.89 -12.53
C GLY A 144 0.03 18.33 -11.20
N HIS A 145 0.21 17.04 -10.92
CA HIS A 145 -0.27 16.43 -9.68
C HIS A 145 0.50 16.96 -8.46
N GLU A 146 1.82 17.08 -8.58
CA GLU A 146 2.67 17.64 -7.52
C GLU A 146 2.29 19.10 -7.20
N ASN A 147 2.05 19.90 -8.24
CA ASN A 147 1.65 21.30 -8.08
C ASN A 147 0.27 21.44 -7.42
N ILE A 148 -0.67 20.55 -7.74
CA ILE A 148 -2.01 20.54 -7.13
C ILE A 148 -1.90 20.15 -5.65
N GLU A 149 -1.20 19.08 -5.30
CA GLU A 149 -1.02 18.66 -3.90
C GLU A 149 -0.32 19.74 -3.07
N LYS A 150 0.78 20.32 -3.57
CA LYS A 150 1.48 21.44 -2.90
C LYS A 150 0.59 22.66 -2.73
N SER A 151 -0.22 22.99 -3.74
CA SER A 151 -1.15 24.12 -3.67
C SER A 151 -2.25 23.88 -2.62
N GLN A 152 -2.84 22.69 -2.60
CA GLN A 152 -3.86 22.32 -1.62
C GLN A 152 -3.33 22.37 -0.19
N LEU A 153 -2.15 21.80 0.06
CA LEU A 153 -1.48 21.86 1.36
C LEU A 153 -1.23 23.30 1.82
N ARG A 154 -0.71 24.16 0.94
CA ARG A 154 -0.49 25.59 1.25
C ARG A 154 -1.78 26.32 1.59
N ILE A 155 -2.87 26.03 0.88
CA ILE A 155 -4.18 26.65 1.15
C ILE A 155 -4.70 26.20 2.51
N ILE A 156 -4.69 24.90 2.79
CA ILE A 156 -5.18 24.33 4.05
C ILE A 156 -4.38 24.89 5.23
N GLN A 157 -3.05 24.89 5.12
CA GLN A 157 -2.18 25.42 6.17
C GLN A 157 -2.36 26.93 6.35
N GLY A 158 -2.41 27.70 5.26
CA GLY A 158 -2.65 29.13 5.32
C GLY A 158 -4.02 29.49 5.90
N LEU A 159 -5.06 28.69 5.64
CA LEU A 159 -6.37 28.87 6.23
C LEU A 159 -6.38 28.53 7.73
N ALA A 160 -5.71 27.45 8.14
CA ALA A 160 -5.54 27.10 9.55
C ALA A 160 -4.84 28.23 10.33
N GLU A 161 -3.71 28.75 9.82
CA GLU A 161 -2.97 29.88 10.41
C GLU A 161 -3.86 31.13 10.58
N VAL A 162 -4.77 31.39 9.64
CA VAL A 162 -5.71 32.51 9.73
C VAL A 162 -6.79 32.27 10.79
N LEU A 163 -7.35 31.07 10.84
CA LEU A 163 -8.41 30.71 11.80
C LEU A 163 -7.90 30.62 13.24
N ASP A 164 -6.65 30.19 13.41
CA ASP A 164 -5.95 30.15 14.71
C ASP A 164 -5.48 31.55 15.16
N GLY A 165 -5.61 32.57 14.30
CA GLY A 165 -5.23 33.95 14.59
C GLY A 165 -3.72 34.21 14.49
N GLU A 166 -2.95 33.25 14.01
CA GLU A 166 -1.50 33.37 13.80
C GLU A 166 -1.16 34.27 12.60
N LYS A 167 -2.09 34.41 11.64
CA LYS A 167 -1.88 35.16 10.39
C LYS A 167 -3.08 36.02 9.99
N ALA A 168 -2.83 37.28 9.65
CA ALA A 168 -3.86 38.18 9.13
C ALA A 168 -4.06 37.98 7.62
N ILE A 169 -5.30 38.14 7.16
CA ILE A 169 -5.61 38.17 5.72
C ILE A 169 -5.20 39.55 5.16
N PRO A 170 -4.31 39.62 4.17
CA PRO A 170 -3.99 40.89 3.52
C PRO A 170 -5.21 41.41 2.77
N MET A 171 -5.65 42.62 3.08
CA MET A 171 -6.78 43.29 2.44
C MET A 171 -6.33 44.61 1.84
N THR A 172 -6.66 44.84 0.57
CA THR A 172 -6.52 46.15 -0.07
C THR A 172 -7.88 46.86 -0.04
N ILE A 173 -7.90 48.08 0.49
CA ILE A 173 -9.12 48.89 0.57
C ILE A 173 -9.18 49.80 -0.66
N GLU A 174 -10.14 49.56 -1.56
CA GLU A 174 -10.25 50.32 -2.82
C GLU A 174 -10.93 51.69 -2.66
N SER A 175 -11.84 51.84 -1.70
CA SER A 175 -12.35 53.16 -1.31
C SER A 175 -12.85 53.18 0.14
N LEU A 176 -12.48 54.23 0.87
CA LEU A 176 -13.04 54.56 2.17
C LEU A 176 -13.89 55.81 1.99
N SER A 177 -15.22 55.64 2.06
CA SER A 177 -16.15 56.77 2.03
C SER A 177 -15.93 57.63 3.29
N ARG A 178 -15.19 58.72 3.16
CA ARG A 178 -14.94 59.69 4.23
C ARG A 178 -16.21 60.50 4.45
N LYS A 179 -16.95 60.21 5.52
CA LYS A 179 -18.06 61.07 5.95
C LYS A 179 -17.45 62.28 6.64
N ASN A 180 -17.46 63.43 5.95
CA ASN A 180 -17.05 64.71 6.53
C ASN A 180 -18.10 65.13 7.58
N ASN A 181 -17.66 65.31 8.82
CA ASN A 181 -18.37 66.09 9.84
C ASN A 181 -17.98 67.56 9.70
#